data_AF-A0A3A4VP36-F1
#
_entry.id   AF-A0A3A4VP36-F1
#
_cell.length_a   1.000
_cell.length_b   1.000
_cell.length_c   1.000
_cell.angle_alpha   90.00
_cell.angle_beta   90.00
_cell.angle_gamma   90.00
#
_symmetry.space_group_name_H-M   'P 1'
#
loop_
_entity.id
_entity.type
_entity.pdbx_description
1 polymer ?
#
loop_
_entity_poly.entity_id
_entity_poly.type
_entity_poly.pdbx_seq_one_letter_code
_entity_poly.pdbx_strand_id
1 'polypeptide(L)'
;MHHSLKIYSRYREWFLRYYIFQSRWTKLPLIGGLVRRVANFYGNRASSAYILSPDEAAEIIDLAEGVALGPCTCREVFHNCDGPINAEIMLGLSRNVFVETRPKDYREISKEAAKEILKTCHRRGLVHTIIRCRDDFYAICNCCACCCVPIRLAKNYGITSALKRNPDIVRQFRERQLT
;
A
#
# COMPACT_ATOMS: atom_id res chain seq x y z
N MET A 1 -18.95 6.15 5.46
CA MET A 1 -17.68 6.83 5.07
C MET A 1 -16.88 6.12 3.96
N HIS A 2 -17.50 5.25 3.14
CA HIS A 2 -16.81 4.54 2.04
C HIS A 2 -16.70 5.34 0.73
N HIS A 3 -17.40 6.47 0.58
CA HIS A 3 -17.52 7.17 -0.71
C HIS A 3 -16.18 7.74 -1.22
N SER A 4 -15.35 8.29 -0.33
CA SER A 4 -14.03 8.82 -0.72
C SER A 4 -13.07 7.70 -1.16
N LEU A 5 -13.14 6.53 -0.52
CA LEU A 5 -12.34 5.36 -0.87
C LEU A 5 -12.82 4.72 -2.18
N LYS A 6 -14.13 4.71 -2.46
CA LYS A 6 -14.69 4.27 -3.74
C LYS A 6 -14.21 5.15 -4.89
N ILE A 7 -14.24 6.47 -4.71
CA ILE A 7 -13.69 7.44 -5.69
C ILE A 7 -12.19 7.18 -5.88
N TYR A 8 -11.44 7.05 -4.79
CA TYR A 8 -10.01 6.76 -4.86
C TYR A 8 -9.72 5.44 -5.61
N SER A 9 -10.44 4.37 -5.34
CA SER A 9 -10.29 3.08 -6.03
C SER A 9 -10.55 3.21 -7.54
N ARG A 10 -11.62 3.92 -7.92
CA ARG A 10 -11.99 4.12 -9.33
C ARG A 10 -10.97 4.95 -10.11
N TYR A 11 -10.33 5.92 -9.47
CA TYR A 11 -9.36 6.83 -10.11
C TYR A 11 -7.95 6.65 -9.56
N ARG A 12 -7.62 5.44 -9.08
CA ARG A 12 -6.38 5.16 -8.33
C ARG A 12 -5.14 5.56 -9.13
N GLU A 13 -5.12 5.22 -10.41
CA GLU A 13 -4.04 5.52 -11.35
C GLU A 13 -3.78 7.03 -11.44
N TRP A 14 -4.84 7.82 -11.54
CA TRP A 14 -4.78 9.27 -11.61
C TRP A 14 -4.29 9.88 -10.29
N PHE A 15 -4.81 9.41 -9.15
CA PHE A 15 -4.37 9.87 -7.82
C PHE A 15 -2.88 9.59 -7.59
N LEU A 16 -2.38 8.41 -7.99
CA LEU A 16 -0.96 8.07 -7.85
C LEU A 16 -0.07 9.01 -8.67
N ARG A 17 -0.45 9.32 -9.92
CA ARG A 17 0.27 10.33 -10.74
C ARG A 17 0.24 11.70 -10.07
N TYR A 18 -0.92 12.09 -9.56
CA TYR A 18 -1.13 13.38 -8.89
C TYR A 18 -0.31 13.52 -7.61
N TYR A 19 -0.19 12.48 -6.78
CA TYR A 19 0.66 12.49 -5.59
C TYR A 19 2.13 12.69 -5.94
N ILE A 20 2.65 11.97 -6.93
CA ILE A 20 4.03 12.15 -7.39
C ILE A 20 4.23 13.55 -7.98
N PHE A 21 3.29 14.03 -8.78
CA PHE A 21 3.35 15.37 -9.36
C PHE A 21 3.46 16.46 -8.28
N GLN A 22 2.54 16.49 -7.32
CA GLN A 22 2.55 17.47 -6.23
C GLN A 22 3.79 17.35 -5.34
N SER A 23 4.28 16.13 -5.10
CA SER A 23 5.48 15.94 -4.28
C SER A 23 6.71 16.64 -4.83
N ARG A 24 6.75 16.97 -6.13
CA ARG A 24 7.84 17.78 -6.72
C ARG A 24 7.95 19.17 -6.09
N TRP A 25 6.87 19.74 -5.57
CA TRP A 25 6.89 21.04 -4.88
C TRP A 25 7.66 21.00 -3.55
N THR A 26 7.88 19.80 -2.98
CA THR A 26 8.79 19.65 -1.83
C THR A 26 10.25 20.02 -2.16
N LYS A 27 10.62 20.06 -3.45
CA LYS A 27 11.97 20.40 -3.90
C LYS A 27 12.16 21.90 -4.16
N LEU A 28 11.12 22.71 -4.03
CA LEU A 28 11.24 24.17 -4.21
C LEU A 28 11.97 24.80 -3.02
N PRO A 29 12.94 25.71 -3.25
CA PRO A 29 13.83 26.19 -2.19
C PRO A 29 13.11 26.96 -1.08
N LEU A 30 12.11 27.77 -1.42
CA LEU A 30 11.42 28.64 -0.46
C LEU A 30 10.24 27.96 0.26
N ILE A 31 9.45 27.15 -0.45
CA ILE A 31 8.21 26.56 0.09
C ILE A 31 8.33 25.06 0.38
N GLY A 32 9.39 24.39 -0.08
CA GLY A 32 9.50 22.93 -0.02
C GLY A 32 9.44 22.37 1.40
N GLY A 33 10.02 23.07 2.37
CA GLY A 33 9.94 22.70 3.79
C GLY A 33 8.51 22.72 4.34
N LEU A 34 7.74 23.76 4.01
CA LEU A 34 6.33 23.87 4.39
C LEU A 34 5.49 22.77 3.73
N VAL A 35 5.69 22.54 2.42
CA VAL A 35 4.99 21.48 1.68
C VAL A 35 5.27 20.11 2.30
N ARG A 36 6.53 19.80 2.66
CA ARG A 36 6.87 18.55 3.38
C ARG A 36 6.14 18.46 4.71
N ARG A 37 6.09 19.54 5.51
CA ARG A 37 5.41 19.54 6.81
C ARG A 37 3.91 19.24 6.67
N VAL A 38 3.24 19.92 5.73
CA VAL A 38 1.80 19.71 5.45
C VAL A 38 1.54 18.29 4.94
N ALA A 39 2.35 17.82 3.99
CA ALA A 39 2.23 16.45 3.47
C ALA A 39 2.42 15.40 4.58
N ASN A 40 3.41 15.60 5.46
CA ASN A 40 3.65 14.68 6.57
C ASN A 40 2.48 14.65 7.57
N PHE A 41 1.93 15.82 7.90
CA PHE A 41 0.75 15.95 8.76
C PHE A 41 -0.47 15.22 8.18
N TYR A 42 -0.76 15.41 6.90
CA TYR A 42 -1.85 14.72 6.22
C TYR A 42 -1.64 13.20 6.18
N GLY A 43 -0.44 12.74 5.78
CA GLY A 43 -0.12 11.31 5.69
C GLY A 43 -0.24 10.58 7.04
N ASN A 44 0.05 11.25 8.16
CA ASN A 44 -0.14 10.67 9.49
C ASN A 44 -1.61 10.39 9.85
N ARG A 45 -2.57 11.11 9.25
CA ARG A 45 -4.01 10.98 9.54
C ARG A 45 -4.79 10.23 8.46
N ALA A 46 -4.33 10.25 7.22
CA ALA A 46 -5.10 9.77 6.08
C ALA A 46 -4.68 8.38 5.59
N SER A 47 -3.41 8.19 5.20
CA SER A 47 -2.93 6.93 4.63
C SER A 47 -1.44 6.79 4.85
N SER A 48 -0.99 5.59 5.23
CA SER A 48 0.42 5.27 5.46
C SER A 48 0.71 3.83 5.05
N ALA A 49 1.89 3.58 4.51
CA ALA A 49 2.42 2.24 4.31
C ALA A 49 3.37 1.87 5.45
N TYR A 50 3.36 0.61 5.86
CA TYR A 50 4.22 0.08 6.92
C TYR A 50 5.04 -1.09 6.39
N ILE A 51 6.36 -1.03 6.59
CA ILE A 51 7.28 -2.11 6.20
C ILE A 51 7.05 -3.32 7.12
N LEU A 52 6.96 -4.49 6.49
CA LEU A 52 6.82 -5.78 7.13
C LEU A 52 8.07 -6.64 6.88
N SER A 53 8.45 -7.42 7.89
CA SER A 53 9.26 -8.62 7.69
C SER A 53 8.45 -9.70 6.97
N PRO A 54 9.12 -10.71 6.37
CA PRO A 54 8.42 -11.85 5.77
C PRO A 54 7.48 -12.57 6.74
N ASP A 55 7.90 -12.73 8.00
CA ASP A 55 7.12 -13.42 9.02
C ASP A 55 5.87 -12.64 9.42
N GLU A 56 6.00 -11.32 9.63
CA GLU A 56 4.84 -10.44 9.91
C GLU A 56 3.85 -10.46 8.74
N ALA A 57 4.33 -10.46 7.49
CA ALA A 57 3.48 -10.53 6.33
C ALA A 57 2.73 -11.87 6.24
N ALA A 58 3.39 -12.98 6.54
CA ALA A 58 2.76 -14.30 6.59
C ALA A 58 1.72 -14.38 7.72
N GLU A 59 2.02 -13.87 8.91
CA GLU A 59 1.07 -13.87 10.04
C GLU A 59 -0.18 -13.03 9.73
N ILE A 60 -0.03 -11.88 9.07
CA ILE A 60 -1.18 -11.05 8.65
C ILE A 60 -2.06 -11.79 7.63
N ILE A 61 -1.47 -12.55 6.70
CA ILE A 61 -2.23 -13.42 5.78
C ILE A 61 -3.01 -14.49 6.56
N ASP A 62 -2.39 -15.10 7.56
CA ASP A 62 -3.03 -16.13 8.38
C ASP A 62 -4.18 -15.55 9.22
N LEU A 63 -4.06 -14.31 9.70
CA LEU A 63 -5.10 -13.60 10.45
C LEU A 63 -6.24 -13.03 9.59
N ALA A 64 -6.03 -12.84 8.28
CA ALA A 64 -7.06 -12.28 7.41
C ALA A 64 -8.23 -13.25 7.22
N GLU A 65 -9.46 -12.73 7.18
CA GLU A 65 -10.68 -13.50 6.90
C GLU A 65 -10.61 -14.19 5.52
N GLY A 66 -10.17 -13.46 4.51
CA GLY A 66 -9.95 -13.93 3.14
C GLY A 66 -8.96 -13.04 2.41
N VAL A 67 -8.38 -13.54 1.32
CA VAL A 67 -7.34 -12.86 0.55
C VAL A 67 -7.54 -12.97 -0.95
N ALA A 68 -7.24 -11.89 -1.68
CA ALA A 68 -7.34 -11.85 -3.12
C ALA A 68 -6.09 -11.21 -3.73
N LEU A 69 -5.64 -11.76 -4.85
CA LEU A 69 -4.51 -11.24 -5.59
C LEU A 69 -4.99 -10.24 -6.64
N GLY A 70 -4.32 -9.09 -6.71
CA GLY A 70 -4.53 -8.10 -7.76
C GLY A 70 -3.22 -7.50 -8.26
N PRO A 71 -3.35 -6.62 -9.26
CA PRO A 71 -2.21 -5.95 -9.85
C PRO A 71 -1.68 -4.83 -8.94
N CYS A 72 -0.37 -4.62 -8.96
CA CYS A 72 0.27 -3.47 -8.32
C CYS A 72 0.08 -2.23 -9.20
N THR A 73 -0.91 -1.39 -8.87
CA THR A 73 -1.22 -0.20 -9.67
C THR A 73 -0.07 0.80 -9.77
N CYS A 74 0.81 0.89 -8.76
CA CYS A 74 2.01 1.72 -8.91
C CYS A 74 2.88 1.23 -10.09
N ARG A 75 3.02 -0.08 -10.26
CA ARG A 75 3.85 -0.66 -11.33
C ARG A 75 3.17 -0.51 -12.69
N GLU A 76 1.85 -0.70 -12.77
CA GLU A 76 1.04 -0.44 -13.98
C GLU A 76 0.99 1.03 -14.39
N VAL A 77 1.13 1.96 -13.44
CA VAL A 77 1.08 3.38 -13.76
C VAL A 77 2.42 3.90 -14.26
N PHE A 78 3.52 3.47 -13.62
CA PHE A 78 4.83 4.07 -13.84
C PHE A 78 5.77 3.21 -14.68
N HIS A 79 5.62 1.89 -14.70
CA HIS A 79 6.41 0.97 -15.55
C HIS A 79 7.94 1.18 -15.50
N ASN A 80 8.49 1.60 -14.36
CA ASN A 80 9.94 1.84 -14.22
C ASN A 80 10.76 0.56 -13.94
N CYS A 81 10.15 -0.64 -14.01
CA CYS A 81 10.83 -1.92 -13.80
C CYS A 81 9.96 -3.10 -14.28
N ASP A 82 10.61 -4.24 -14.52
CA ASP A 82 9.98 -5.50 -14.96
C ASP A 82 9.51 -6.41 -13.81
N GLY A 83 9.23 -5.81 -12.65
CA GLY A 83 8.72 -6.54 -11.50
C GLY A 83 7.35 -7.19 -11.78
N PRO A 84 6.96 -8.25 -11.04
CA PRO A 84 5.68 -8.92 -11.26
C PRO A 84 4.51 -7.96 -11.06
N ILE A 85 3.55 -7.89 -11.99
CA ILE A 85 2.38 -7.02 -11.83
C ILE A 85 1.45 -7.54 -10.73
N ASN A 86 1.14 -8.83 -10.73
CA ASN A 86 0.30 -9.48 -9.72
C ASN A 86 1.06 -9.65 -8.40
N ALA A 87 1.04 -8.59 -7.59
CA ALA A 87 1.91 -8.41 -6.44
C ALA A 87 1.24 -7.65 -5.29
N GLU A 88 -0.06 -7.38 -5.39
CA GLU A 88 -0.88 -6.78 -4.33
C GLU A 88 -1.85 -7.85 -3.79
N ILE A 89 -1.82 -8.09 -2.49
CA ILE A 89 -2.68 -9.06 -1.82
C ILE A 89 -3.67 -8.27 -0.96
N MET A 90 -4.93 -8.28 -1.37
CA MET A 90 -6.05 -7.64 -0.68
C MET A 90 -6.43 -8.47 0.55
N LEU A 91 -6.77 -7.78 1.64
CA LEU A 91 -7.16 -8.38 2.92
C LEU A 91 -8.64 -8.08 3.23
N GLY A 92 -9.31 -8.98 3.95
CA GLY A 92 -10.67 -8.74 4.46
C GLY A 92 -11.70 -8.52 3.35
N LEU A 93 -11.81 -9.47 2.43
CA LEU A 93 -12.54 -9.34 1.17
C LEU A 93 -13.99 -8.86 1.32
N SER A 94 -14.69 -9.34 2.35
CA SER A 94 -16.08 -8.98 2.69
C SER A 94 -16.29 -7.47 2.83
N ARG A 95 -15.29 -6.75 3.32
CA ARG A 95 -15.30 -5.30 3.58
C ARG A 95 -14.34 -4.50 2.69
N ASN A 96 -13.71 -5.16 1.70
CA ASN A 96 -12.68 -4.53 0.90
C ASN A 96 -13.27 -3.71 -0.27
N VAL A 97 -13.29 -2.39 -0.10
CA VAL A 97 -13.83 -1.44 -1.10
C VAL A 97 -13.16 -1.58 -2.46
N PHE A 98 -11.88 -1.93 -2.54
CA PHE A 98 -11.19 -2.06 -3.83
C PHE A 98 -11.67 -3.29 -4.60
N VAL A 99 -11.86 -4.42 -3.90
CA VAL A 99 -12.43 -5.64 -4.47
C VAL A 99 -13.89 -5.40 -4.88
N GLU A 100 -14.68 -4.70 -4.05
CA GLU A 100 -16.07 -4.33 -4.37
C GLU A 100 -16.17 -3.44 -5.63
N THR A 101 -15.28 -2.45 -5.76
CA THR A 101 -15.37 -1.45 -6.84
C THR A 101 -14.72 -1.89 -8.15
N ARG A 102 -13.75 -2.79 -8.10
CA ARG A 102 -13.01 -3.31 -9.27
C ARG A 102 -12.86 -4.84 -9.20
N PRO A 103 -13.96 -5.59 -9.09
CA PRO A 103 -13.91 -7.04 -8.83
C PRO A 103 -13.20 -7.84 -9.93
N LYS A 104 -13.18 -7.32 -11.17
CA LYS A 104 -12.49 -7.96 -12.30
C LYS A 104 -10.97 -7.95 -12.18
N ASP A 105 -10.42 -7.06 -11.36
CA ASP A 105 -8.97 -6.90 -11.20
C ASP A 105 -8.41 -7.83 -10.11
N TYR A 106 -9.29 -8.45 -9.30
CA TYR A 106 -8.89 -9.24 -8.15
C TYR A 106 -9.41 -10.67 -8.27
N ARG A 107 -8.53 -11.62 -7.99
CA ARG A 107 -8.86 -13.05 -7.94
C ARG A 107 -8.62 -13.56 -6.54
N GLU A 108 -9.64 -14.14 -5.92
CA GLU A 108 -9.49 -14.83 -4.64
C GLU A 108 -8.50 -15.99 -4.75
N ILE A 109 -7.66 -16.14 -3.72
CA ILE A 109 -6.63 -17.18 -3.66
C ILE A 109 -6.55 -17.75 -2.25
N SER A 110 -5.97 -18.94 -2.10
CA SER A 110 -5.73 -19.51 -0.77
C SER A 110 -4.63 -18.75 -0.01
N LYS A 111 -4.62 -18.88 1.31
CA LYS A 111 -3.59 -18.30 2.18
C LYS A 111 -2.19 -18.86 1.86
N GLU A 112 -2.11 -20.14 1.50
CA GLU A 112 -0.87 -20.80 1.08
C GLU A 112 -0.36 -20.18 -0.22
N ALA A 113 -1.24 -19.99 -1.22
CA ALA A 113 -0.89 -19.34 -2.47
C ALA A 113 -0.42 -17.89 -2.23
N ALA A 114 -1.06 -17.16 -1.32
CA ALA A 114 -0.64 -15.81 -0.94
C ALA A 114 0.76 -15.80 -0.31
N LYS A 115 1.05 -16.75 0.59
CA LYS A 115 2.39 -16.91 1.21
C LYS A 115 3.47 -17.29 0.20
N GLU A 116 3.16 -18.10 -0.80
CA GLU A 116 4.11 -18.41 -1.89
C GLU A 116 4.40 -17.19 -2.78
N ILE A 117 3.40 -16.33 -3.00
CA ILE A 117 3.60 -15.05 -3.69
C ILE A 117 4.50 -14.12 -2.88
N LEU A 118 4.30 -14.03 -1.54
CA LEU A 118 5.19 -13.27 -0.66
C LEU A 118 6.63 -13.77 -0.78
N LYS A 119 6.87 -15.08 -0.63
CA LYS A 119 8.21 -15.68 -0.78
C LYS A 119 8.83 -15.37 -2.14
N THR A 120 8.05 -15.49 -3.22
CA THR A 120 8.52 -15.19 -4.58
C THR A 120 8.88 -13.71 -4.75
N CYS A 121 8.06 -12.81 -4.23
CA CYS A 121 8.33 -11.38 -4.24
C CYS A 121 9.57 -11.03 -3.42
N HIS A 122 9.72 -11.64 -2.25
CA HIS A 122 10.88 -11.45 -1.38
C HIS A 122 12.18 -11.90 -2.06
N ARG A 123 12.20 -13.09 -2.67
CA ARG A 123 13.35 -13.58 -3.46
C ARG A 123 13.73 -12.66 -4.62
N ARG A 124 12.77 -11.90 -5.16
CA ARG A 124 12.99 -10.89 -6.20
C ARG A 124 13.39 -9.52 -5.65
N GLY A 125 13.65 -9.40 -4.34
CA GLY A 125 14.05 -8.15 -3.69
C GLY A 125 12.92 -7.14 -3.50
N LEU A 126 11.65 -7.58 -3.57
CA LEU A 126 10.51 -6.71 -3.26
C LEU A 126 10.30 -6.62 -1.75
N VAL A 127 9.93 -5.43 -1.29
CA VAL A 127 9.68 -5.15 0.13
C VAL A 127 8.19 -5.35 0.43
N HIS A 128 7.89 -6.13 1.46
CA HIS A 128 6.52 -6.28 1.94
C HIS A 128 6.09 -5.04 2.70
N THR A 129 4.93 -4.51 2.34
CA THR A 129 4.33 -3.38 3.04
C THR A 129 2.85 -3.60 3.24
N ILE A 130 2.32 -3.33 4.44
CA ILE A 130 0.87 -3.24 4.63
C ILE A 130 0.41 -1.79 4.47
N ILE A 131 -0.69 -1.60 3.77
CA ILE A 131 -1.26 -0.28 3.53
C ILE A 131 -2.43 -0.05 4.46
N ARG A 132 -2.37 1.08 5.18
CA ARG A 132 -3.43 1.56 6.04
C ARG A 132 -4.07 2.80 5.44
N CYS A 133 -5.38 2.80 5.30
CA CYS A 133 -6.15 4.01 5.03
C CYS A 133 -7.05 4.31 6.23
N ARG A 134 -6.87 5.47 6.84
CA ARG A 134 -7.45 5.84 8.13
C ARG A 134 -7.14 4.77 9.17
N ASP A 135 -8.17 4.06 9.60
CA ASP A 135 -8.12 3.04 10.65
C ASP A 135 -8.05 1.61 10.11
N ASP A 136 -8.19 1.41 8.79
CA ASP A 136 -8.32 0.10 8.18
C ASP A 136 -7.09 -0.29 7.37
N PHE A 137 -6.67 -1.55 7.56
CA PHE A 137 -5.66 -2.20 6.73
C PHE A 137 -6.34 -2.99 5.63
N TYR A 138 -5.99 -2.71 4.37
CA TYR A 138 -6.75 -3.27 3.24
C TYR A 138 -5.91 -4.12 2.28
N ALA A 139 -4.58 -4.01 2.31
CA ALA A 139 -3.71 -4.76 1.41
C ALA A 139 -2.28 -4.92 1.95
N ILE A 140 -1.66 -6.06 1.64
CA ILE A 140 -0.20 -6.21 1.59
C ILE A 140 0.25 -5.98 0.15
N CYS A 141 1.12 -4.99 -0.05
CA CYS A 141 1.79 -4.73 -1.32
C CYS A 141 3.22 -5.27 -1.30
N ASN A 142 3.64 -5.88 -2.41
CA ASN A 142 5.03 -6.28 -2.65
C ASN A 142 5.72 -5.21 -3.51
N CYS A 143 6.35 -4.26 -2.82
CA CYS A 143 6.76 -2.98 -3.38
C CYS A 143 8.19 -3.01 -3.93
N CYS A 144 8.39 -2.30 -5.04
CA CYS A 144 9.73 -1.95 -5.55
C CYS A 144 10.00 -0.46 -5.31
N ALA A 145 11.27 -0.08 -5.14
CA ALA A 145 11.65 1.34 -5.00
C ALA A 145 11.43 2.17 -6.29
N CYS A 146 11.39 1.51 -7.46
CA CYS A 146 11.27 2.16 -8.76
C CYS A 146 9.88 2.77 -9.01
N CYS A 147 8.81 2.07 -8.59
CA CYS A 147 7.43 2.45 -8.89
C CYS A 147 6.62 2.85 -7.66
N CYS A 148 6.83 2.20 -6.51
CA CYS A 148 5.97 2.35 -5.33
C CYS A 148 5.89 3.79 -4.87
N VAL A 149 4.67 4.35 -4.84
CA VAL A 149 4.43 5.74 -4.46
C VAL A 149 4.85 6.00 -3.00
N PRO A 150 4.42 5.23 -1.99
CA PRO A 150 4.90 5.41 -0.62
C PRO A 150 6.43 5.44 -0.47
N ILE A 151 7.15 4.49 -1.11
CA ILE A 151 8.62 4.45 -1.06
C ILE A 151 9.22 5.69 -1.73
N ARG A 152 8.71 6.10 -2.90
CA ARG A 152 9.21 7.29 -3.61
C ARG A 152 8.93 8.57 -2.84
N LEU A 153 7.75 8.72 -2.24
CA LEU A 153 7.39 9.87 -1.41
C LEU A 153 8.34 10.02 -0.21
N ALA A 154 8.62 8.91 0.48
CA ALA A 154 9.58 8.91 1.59
C ALA A 154 11.01 9.19 1.11
N LYS A 155 11.51 8.41 0.15
CA LYS A 155 12.92 8.43 -0.28
C LYS A 155 13.31 9.67 -1.09
N ASN A 156 12.47 10.11 -2.02
CA ASN A 156 12.84 11.13 -3.01
C ASN A 156 12.29 12.52 -2.69
N TYR A 157 11.31 12.62 -1.78
CA TYR A 157 10.58 13.86 -1.49
C TYR A 157 10.51 14.19 0.01
N GLY A 158 11.08 13.35 0.89
CA GLY A 158 11.16 13.60 2.34
C GLY A 158 9.80 13.56 3.05
N ILE A 159 8.81 12.89 2.47
CA ILE A 159 7.50 12.66 3.09
C ILE A 159 7.57 11.32 3.82
N THR A 160 8.25 11.32 4.97
CA THR A 160 8.53 10.12 5.76
C THR A 160 7.26 9.52 6.36
N SER A 161 6.17 10.28 6.48
CA SER A 161 4.90 9.72 6.95
C SER A 161 4.27 8.72 5.96
N ALA A 162 4.68 8.75 4.69
CA ALA A 162 4.17 7.86 3.66
C ALA A 162 4.62 6.39 3.85
N LEU A 163 5.81 6.17 4.43
CA LEU A 163 6.38 4.85 4.67
C LEU A 163 7.08 4.80 6.02
N LYS A 164 6.62 3.90 6.90
CA LYS A 164 7.13 3.77 8.28
C LYS A 164 7.44 2.32 8.61
N ARG A 165 8.11 2.10 9.74
CA ARG A 165 8.15 0.80 10.42
C ARG A 165 7.28 0.89 11.67
N ASN A 166 6.55 -0.16 11.98
CA ASN A 166 5.78 -0.28 13.22
C ASN A 166 5.91 -1.72 13.75
N PRO A 167 6.66 -1.96 14.83
CA PRO A 167 6.82 -3.30 15.39
C PRO A 167 5.51 -3.93 15.87
N ASP A 168 4.52 -3.13 16.28
CA ASP A 168 3.24 -3.61 16.80
C ASP A 168 2.17 -3.81 15.70
N ILE A 169 2.59 -3.78 14.42
CA ILE A 169 1.65 -3.74 13.29
C ILE A 169 0.75 -4.97 13.21
N VAL A 170 1.28 -6.15 13.52
CA VAL A 170 0.52 -7.41 13.52
C VAL A 170 -0.53 -7.41 14.64
N ARG A 171 -0.16 -6.94 15.83
CA ARG A 171 -1.08 -6.78 16.95
C ARG A 171 -2.21 -5.81 16.60
N GLN A 172 -1.88 -4.66 16.03
CA GLN A 172 -2.87 -3.66 15.59
C GLN A 172 -3.80 -4.24 14.51
N PHE A 173 -3.26 -5.03 13.57
CA PHE A 173 -4.08 -5.70 12.57
C PHE A 173 -5.07 -6.68 13.21
N ARG A 174 -4.61 -7.50 14.16
CA ARG A 174 -5.45 -8.46 14.90
C ARG A 174 -6.59 -7.77 15.65
N GLU A 175 -6.29 -6.71 16.40
CA GLU A 175 -7.29 -5.95 17.15
C GLU A 175 -8.40 -5.38 16.23
N ARG A 176 -8.05 -4.96 15.01
CA ARG A 176 -9.00 -4.44 13.99
C ARG A 176 -9.79 -5.51 13.24
N GLN A 177 -9.46 -6.78 13.37
CA GLN A 177 -10.32 -7.87 12.86
C GLN A 177 -11.44 -8.22 13.85
N LEU A 178 -11.29 -7.86 15.13
CA LEU A 178 -12.24 -8.16 16.20
C LEU A 178 -13.26 -7.03 16.45
N THR A 179 -13.09 -5.89 15.80
CA THR A 179 -13.96 -4.70 15.91
C THR A 179 -14.76 -4.53 14.63
#